data_AF-A0A371YID6-F1
#
_entry.id   AF-A0A371YID6-F1
#
_cell.length_a   1.000
_cell.length_b   1.000
_cell.length_c   1.000
_cell.angle_alpha   90.00
_cell.angle_beta   90.00
_cell.angle_gamma   90.00
#
_symmetry.space_group_name_H-M   'P 1'
#
loop_
_entity.id
_entity.type
_entity.pdbx_description
1 polymer ?
#
loop_
_entity_poly.entity_id
_entity_poly.type
_entity_poly.pdbx_seq_one_letter_code
_entity_poly.pdbx_strand_id
1 'polypeptide(L)'
;MEQIRPFPPTELLDQAEEEETIRLAPAPDLKDWVVKNFLTIGGALHNPDHDHIAELLHDNDEFLAFAWASSAVQSKKRMVLGQCEKVMFNVGGWKKARQEQQMRDWYGFIPTYLITIDASYCEKSNDRNFCALLDHELYHIGVERDEDGEMLYSDMTGLPKHYLAGHDVEEFFGVVRRWGA
;
A
#
# COMPACT_ATOMS: atom_id res chain seq x y z
N MET A 1 -11.67 12.28 -16.89
CA MET A 1 -10.74 12.95 -15.96
C MET A 1 -9.34 12.66 -16.47
N GLU A 2 -8.63 13.68 -16.95
CA GLU A 2 -7.22 13.58 -17.40
C GLU A 2 -6.30 13.74 -16.17
N GLN A 3 -6.35 12.79 -15.23
CA GLN A 3 -5.29 12.71 -14.23
C GLN A 3 -4.49 11.44 -14.52
N ILE A 4 -3.28 11.64 -15.07
CA ILE A 4 -2.37 10.56 -15.41
C ILE A 4 -1.98 9.85 -14.10
N ARG A 5 -2.25 8.55 -14.01
CA ARG A 5 -1.78 7.73 -12.88
C ARG A 5 -0.24 7.56 -12.95
N PRO A 6 0.43 7.33 -11.81
CA PRO A 6 1.85 7.03 -11.80
C PRO A 6 2.12 5.75 -12.58
N PHE A 7 3.21 5.77 -13.35
CA PHE A 7 3.71 4.59 -14.05
C PHE A 7 4.99 4.12 -13.38
N PRO A 8 5.23 2.81 -13.33
CA PRO A 8 6.49 2.29 -12.81
C PRO A 8 7.68 2.84 -13.60
N PRO A 9 8.86 2.99 -12.96
CA PRO A 9 10.08 3.39 -13.67
C PRO A 9 10.39 2.41 -14.81
N THR A 10 10.65 2.93 -16.02
CA THR A 10 10.98 2.08 -17.19
C THR A 10 12.19 1.19 -16.92
N GLU A 11 13.22 1.71 -16.23
CA GLU A 11 14.39 0.93 -15.84
C GLU A 11 14.04 -0.30 -14.98
N LEU A 12 13.00 -0.22 -14.14
CA LEU A 12 12.56 -1.34 -13.31
C LEU A 12 11.90 -2.44 -14.16
N LEU A 13 11.17 -2.05 -15.21
CA LEU A 13 10.48 -2.95 -16.13
C LEU A 13 11.47 -3.62 -17.09
N ASP A 14 12.38 -2.84 -17.68
CA ASP A 14 13.41 -3.35 -18.60
C ASP A 14 14.29 -4.40 -17.89
N GLN A 15 14.68 -4.14 -16.65
CA GLN A 15 15.48 -5.08 -15.84
C GLN A 15 14.70 -6.34 -15.44
N ALA A 16 13.37 -6.27 -15.37
CA ALA A 16 12.52 -7.43 -15.09
C ALA A 16 12.57 -8.47 -16.22
N GLU A 17 12.76 -8.00 -17.45
CA GLU A 17 12.87 -8.86 -18.64
C GLU A 17 14.27 -9.50 -18.75
N GLU A 18 15.29 -8.88 -18.15
CA GLU A 18 16.68 -9.31 -18.20
C GLU A 18 17.10 -10.20 -17.01
N GLU A 19 16.41 -10.10 -15.86
CA GLU A 19 16.81 -10.76 -14.60
C GLU A 19 15.76 -11.73 -14.04
N GLU A 20 16.20 -12.88 -13.54
CA GLU A 20 15.30 -13.85 -12.88
C GLU A 20 14.84 -13.40 -11.48
N THR A 21 15.49 -12.40 -10.88
CA THR A 21 15.21 -11.91 -9.53
C THR A 21 14.29 -10.71 -9.54
N ILE A 22 13.28 -10.71 -8.66
CA ILE A 22 12.39 -9.57 -8.47
C ILE A 22 13.20 -8.39 -7.91
N ARG A 23 13.10 -7.25 -8.61
CA ARG A 23 13.62 -5.97 -8.15
C ARG A 23 12.51 -5.17 -7.48
N LEU A 24 12.91 -4.40 -6.49
CA LEU A 24 12.05 -3.50 -5.75
C LEU A 24 12.60 -2.09 -5.86
N ALA A 25 11.71 -1.11 -5.99
CA ALA A 25 12.05 0.31 -6.00
C ALA A 25 11.04 1.10 -5.16
N PRO A 26 11.46 2.18 -4.48
CA PRO A 26 10.53 3.04 -3.76
C PRO A 26 9.61 3.76 -4.75
N ALA A 27 8.36 3.98 -4.36
CA ALA A 27 7.31 4.58 -5.20
C ALA A 27 6.70 5.82 -4.49
N PRO A 28 7.48 6.89 -4.25
CA PRO A 28 6.96 8.10 -3.58
C PRO A 28 5.88 8.80 -4.41
N ASP A 29 5.97 8.75 -5.74
CA ASP A 29 4.97 9.25 -6.68
C ASP A 29 3.63 8.50 -6.55
N LEU A 30 3.67 7.20 -6.27
CA LEU A 30 2.49 6.40 -5.98
C LEU A 30 1.84 6.80 -4.66
N LYS A 31 2.65 7.04 -3.61
CA LYS A 31 2.17 7.57 -2.33
C LYS A 31 1.45 8.90 -2.53
N ASP A 32 2.09 9.86 -3.19
CA ASP A 32 1.53 11.20 -3.43
C ASP A 32 0.20 11.13 -4.20
N TRP A 33 0.14 10.27 -5.21
CA TRP A 33 -1.08 10.07 -5.98
C TRP A 33 -2.20 9.41 -5.16
N VAL A 34 -1.89 8.40 -4.36
CA VAL A 34 -2.88 7.75 -3.47
C VAL A 34 -3.43 8.75 -2.45
N VAL A 35 -2.55 9.51 -1.80
CA VAL A 35 -2.96 10.55 -0.83
C VAL A 35 -3.92 11.54 -1.49
N LYS A 36 -3.54 12.07 -2.66
CA LYS A 36 -4.34 13.06 -3.39
C LYS A 36 -5.70 12.53 -3.86
N ASN A 37 -5.78 11.26 -4.26
CA ASN A 37 -6.96 10.73 -4.93
C ASN A 37 -7.89 9.92 -4.01
N PHE A 38 -7.34 9.08 -3.13
CA PHE A 38 -8.11 8.20 -2.24
C PHE A 38 -8.29 8.76 -0.84
N LEU A 39 -7.27 9.46 -0.30
CA LEU A 39 -7.21 9.84 1.11
C LEU A 39 -7.49 11.33 1.37
N THR A 40 -7.73 12.12 0.32
CA THR A 40 -8.05 13.55 0.43
C THR A 40 -9.53 13.75 0.18
N ILE A 41 -10.23 14.40 1.12
CA ILE A 41 -11.64 14.78 0.97
C ILE A 41 -11.80 15.63 -0.29
N GLY A 42 -12.73 15.22 -1.17
CA GLY A 42 -12.96 15.87 -2.48
C GLY A 42 -12.01 15.41 -3.59
N GLY A 43 -11.09 14.47 -3.31
CA GLY A 43 -10.31 13.75 -4.30
C GLY A 43 -11.20 12.95 -5.26
N ALA A 44 -10.75 12.77 -6.50
CA ALA A 44 -11.55 12.13 -7.55
C ALA A 44 -11.98 10.70 -7.21
N LEU A 45 -11.20 10.01 -6.39
CA LEU A 45 -11.41 8.62 -5.98
C LEU A 45 -11.61 8.50 -4.46
N HIS A 46 -11.94 9.60 -3.78
CA HIS A 46 -12.01 9.63 -2.31
C HIS A 46 -12.87 8.46 -1.80
N ASN A 47 -12.35 7.76 -0.80
CA ASN A 47 -13.03 6.64 -0.16
C ASN A 47 -13.08 6.90 1.34
N PRO A 48 -14.25 7.24 1.91
CA PRO A 48 -14.39 7.53 3.35
C PRO A 48 -13.97 6.36 4.24
N ASP A 49 -14.05 5.13 3.73
CA ASP A 49 -13.60 3.94 4.46
C ASP A 49 -12.10 4.00 4.80
N HIS A 50 -11.31 4.84 4.12
CA HIS A 50 -9.87 5.03 4.33
C HIS A 50 -9.54 6.32 5.09
N ASP A 51 -10.52 7.07 5.59
CA ASP A 51 -10.29 8.35 6.27
C ASP A 51 -9.41 8.19 7.53
N HIS A 52 -9.46 7.03 8.20
CA HIS A 52 -8.58 6.71 9.33
C HIS A 52 -7.10 6.62 8.93
N ILE A 53 -6.80 6.21 7.70
CA ILE A 53 -5.44 6.21 7.14
C ILE A 53 -4.97 7.65 6.92
N ALA A 54 -5.86 8.51 6.42
CA ALA A 54 -5.57 9.93 6.22
C ALA A 54 -5.26 10.64 7.55
N GLU A 55 -6.02 10.35 8.61
CA GLU A 55 -5.77 10.86 9.97
C GLU A 55 -4.40 10.42 10.49
N LEU A 56 -4.05 9.14 10.33
CA LEU A 56 -2.74 8.61 10.75
C LEU A 56 -1.57 9.23 9.95
N LEU A 57 -1.76 9.47 8.65
CA LEU A 57 -0.75 10.11 7.80
C LEU A 57 -0.58 11.60 8.08
N HIS A 58 -1.66 12.31 8.45
CA HIS A 58 -1.59 13.72 8.82
C HIS A 58 -0.67 13.93 10.03
N ASP A 59 -0.76 13.03 11.01
CA ASP A 59 0.04 13.12 12.23
C ASP A 59 1.44 12.49 12.08
N ASN A 60 1.59 11.51 11.19
CA ASN A 60 2.86 10.83 10.94
C ASN A 60 3.04 10.46 9.46
N ASP A 61 3.85 11.23 8.73
CA ASP A 61 4.17 10.95 7.33
C ASP A 61 4.94 9.62 7.13
N GLU A 62 5.53 9.08 8.21
CA GLU A 62 6.17 7.77 8.21
C GLU A 62 5.18 6.60 8.28
N PHE A 63 3.88 6.87 8.40
CA PHE A 63 2.87 5.84 8.60
C PHE A 63 2.75 4.89 7.39
N LEU A 64 2.72 5.42 6.17
CA LEU A 64 2.54 4.64 4.95
C LEU A 64 3.57 5.01 3.89
N ALA A 65 4.20 4.00 3.31
CA ALA A 65 5.05 4.11 2.14
C ALA A 65 4.63 3.11 1.05
N PHE A 66 5.10 3.35 -0.18
CA PHE A 66 4.81 2.51 -1.33
C PHE A 66 6.08 2.09 -2.05
N ALA A 67 6.04 0.89 -2.62
CA ALA A 67 7.10 0.35 -3.48
C ALA A 67 6.52 -0.27 -4.76
N TRP A 68 7.33 -0.24 -5.82
CA TRP A 68 7.12 -1.06 -7.00
C TRP A 68 7.89 -2.36 -6.89
N ALA A 69 7.27 -3.46 -7.31
CA ALA A 69 7.93 -4.73 -7.60
C ALA A 69 7.98 -4.94 -9.11
N SER A 70 9.12 -5.37 -9.64
CA SER A 70 9.31 -5.57 -11.08
C SER A 70 8.36 -6.62 -11.67
N SER A 71 7.92 -7.59 -10.86
CA SER A 71 6.88 -8.57 -11.21
C SER A 71 6.15 -9.09 -9.97
N ALA A 72 4.98 -9.70 -10.18
CA ALA A 72 4.20 -10.37 -9.14
C ALA A 72 4.91 -11.60 -8.55
N VAL A 73 4.62 -11.87 -7.27
CA VAL A 73 5.12 -13.05 -6.56
C VAL A 73 4.06 -14.17 -6.57
N GLN A 74 4.50 -15.42 -6.65
CA GLN A 74 3.63 -16.57 -6.36
C GLN A 74 3.58 -16.85 -4.86
N SER A 75 2.39 -16.84 -4.28
CA SER A 75 2.13 -17.28 -2.91
C SER A 75 0.99 -18.29 -2.87
N LYS A 76 1.24 -19.47 -2.28
CA LYS A 76 0.25 -20.56 -2.14
C LYS A 76 -0.51 -20.87 -3.45
N LYS A 77 0.18 -20.91 -4.59
CA LYS A 77 -0.36 -21.12 -5.95
C LYS A 77 -1.26 -20.00 -6.50
N ARG A 78 -1.29 -18.83 -5.84
CA ARG A 78 -1.94 -17.62 -6.35
C ARG A 78 -0.89 -16.59 -6.71
N MET A 79 -1.16 -15.81 -7.76
CA MET A 79 -0.39 -14.62 -8.09
C MET A 79 -0.79 -13.49 -7.16
N VAL A 80 0.21 -12.80 -6.59
CA VAL A 80 0.03 -11.66 -5.69
C VAL A 80 0.46 -10.40 -6.47
N LEU A 81 -0.52 -9.55 -6.82
CA LEU A 81 -0.31 -8.34 -7.62
C LEU A 81 -0.03 -7.10 -6.76
N GLY A 82 -0.40 -7.17 -5.48
CA GLY A 82 -0.14 -6.15 -4.47
C GLY A 82 0.01 -6.82 -3.12
N GLN A 83 0.72 -6.15 -2.21
CA GLN A 83 0.87 -6.59 -0.84
C GLN A 83 0.99 -5.39 0.09
N CYS A 84 0.03 -5.22 0.98
CA CYS A 84 0.14 -4.40 2.18
C CYS A 84 0.76 -5.23 3.34
N GLU A 85 1.78 -4.67 3.99
CA GLU A 85 2.35 -5.25 5.20
C GLU A 85 2.60 -4.20 6.28
N LYS A 86 2.45 -4.60 7.55
CA LYS A 86 3.01 -3.86 8.68
C LYS A 86 4.48 -4.22 8.80
N VAL A 87 5.38 -3.24 8.64
CA VAL A 87 6.82 -3.49 8.49
C VAL A 87 7.39 -4.05 9.78
N MET A 88 7.83 -5.31 9.73
CA MET A 88 8.38 -6.04 10.88
C MET A 88 9.59 -6.87 10.46
N PHE A 89 10.75 -6.64 11.10
CA PHE A 89 11.97 -7.39 10.82
C PHE A 89 12.12 -8.57 11.78
N ASN A 90 11.58 -9.73 11.41
CA ASN A 90 11.60 -10.95 12.23
C ASN A 90 12.94 -11.72 12.18
N VAL A 91 14.04 -10.99 12.05
CA VAL A 91 15.42 -11.51 11.99
C VAL A 91 16.33 -10.64 12.87
N GLY A 92 17.51 -11.16 13.22
CA GLY A 92 18.50 -10.46 14.03
C GLY A 92 19.80 -10.13 13.29
N GLY A 93 20.69 -9.41 13.98
CA GLY A 93 22.06 -9.12 13.52
C GLY A 93 22.10 -8.42 12.17
N TRP A 94 23.05 -8.81 11.32
CA TRP A 94 23.26 -8.18 10.01
C TRP A 94 22.10 -8.38 9.03
N LYS A 95 21.26 -9.41 9.20
CA LYS A 95 20.07 -9.58 8.35
C LYS A 95 19.06 -8.46 8.59
N LYS A 96 18.80 -8.15 9.87
CA LYS A 96 17.95 -7.03 10.27
C LYS A 96 18.55 -5.70 9.81
N ALA A 97 19.84 -5.48 10.08
CA ALA A 97 20.51 -4.24 9.73
C ALA A 97 20.41 -3.91 8.22
N ARG A 98 20.55 -4.91 7.33
CA ARG A 98 20.39 -4.70 5.88
C ARG A 98 18.95 -4.36 5.48
N GLN A 99 17.95 -4.99 6.10
CA GLN A 99 16.55 -4.70 5.81
C GLN A 99 16.15 -3.30 6.31
N GLU A 100 16.60 -2.91 7.50
CA GLU A 100 16.38 -1.57 8.04
C GLU A 100 17.10 -0.49 7.22
N GLN A 101 18.35 -0.76 6.82
CA GLN A 101 19.12 0.12 5.94
C GLN A 101 18.38 0.35 4.61
N GLN A 102 17.86 -0.71 4.00
CA GLN A 102 17.11 -0.58 2.73
C GLN A 102 15.93 0.39 2.85
N MET A 103 15.14 0.30 3.93
CA MET A 103 14.01 1.21 4.16
C MET A 103 14.48 2.65 4.37
N ARG A 104 15.56 2.85 5.15
CA ARG A 104 16.11 4.20 5.41
C ARG A 104 16.74 4.83 4.18
N ASP A 105 17.42 4.04 3.35
CA ASP A 105 18.02 4.53 2.12
C ASP A 105 16.94 4.93 1.09
N TRP A 106 15.78 4.27 1.11
CA TRP A 106 14.64 4.58 0.25
C TRP A 106 13.78 5.73 0.75
N TYR A 107 13.44 5.75 2.04
CA TYR A 107 12.42 6.63 2.59
C TYR A 107 12.97 7.64 3.61
N GLY A 108 14.21 7.48 4.07
CA GLY A 108 14.79 8.23 5.20
C GLY A 108 14.39 7.67 6.58
N PHE A 109 13.38 6.80 6.63
CA PHE A 109 12.83 6.21 7.84
C PHE A 109 12.42 4.74 7.60
N ILE A 110 11.85 4.09 8.63
CA ILE A 110 11.26 2.76 8.51
C ILE A 110 9.74 2.96 8.57
N PRO A 111 8.99 2.77 7.48
CA PRO A 111 7.56 3.04 7.48
C PRO A 111 6.81 2.09 8.41
N THR A 112 5.65 2.51 8.92
CA THR A 112 4.77 1.62 9.70
C THR A 112 4.13 0.56 8.79
N TYR A 113 3.62 0.99 7.65
CA TYR A 113 3.09 0.13 6.58
C TYR A 113 3.82 0.37 5.26
N LEU A 114 4.02 -0.72 4.53
CA LEU A 114 4.53 -0.69 3.16
C LEU A 114 3.50 -1.39 2.26
N ILE A 115 3.06 -0.69 1.21
CA ILE A 115 2.28 -1.29 0.13
C ILE A 115 3.20 -1.48 -1.08
N THR A 116 3.38 -2.73 -1.50
CA THR A 116 4.17 -3.08 -2.69
C THR A 116 3.24 -3.48 -3.83
N ILE A 117 3.42 -2.91 -5.02
CA ILE A 117 2.56 -3.15 -6.18
C ILE A 117 3.38 -3.72 -7.36
N ASP A 118 2.82 -4.70 -8.07
CA ASP A 118 3.41 -5.24 -9.31
C ASP A 118 3.38 -4.19 -10.44
N ALA A 119 4.58 -3.73 -10.79
CA ALA A 119 4.84 -2.80 -11.88
C ALA A 119 4.39 -3.34 -13.23
N SER A 120 4.69 -4.61 -13.53
CA SER A 120 4.38 -5.25 -14.82
C SER A 120 2.87 -5.38 -15.04
N TYR A 121 2.12 -5.64 -13.97
CA TYR A 121 0.66 -5.62 -14.00
C TYR A 121 0.13 -4.20 -14.20
N CYS A 122 0.69 -3.22 -13.49
CA CYS A 122 0.23 -1.83 -13.58
C CYS A 122 0.44 -1.23 -14.98
N GLU A 123 1.56 -1.55 -15.62
CA GLU A 123 1.84 -1.17 -17.01
C GLU A 123 0.77 -1.68 -17.99
N LYS A 124 0.35 -2.94 -17.84
CA LYS A 124 -0.54 -3.64 -18.78
C LYS A 124 -2.03 -3.50 -18.45
N SER A 125 -2.35 -3.08 -17.23
CA SER A 125 -3.72 -2.91 -16.76
C SER A 125 -4.31 -1.54 -17.17
N ASN A 126 -5.63 -1.44 -17.12
CA ASN A 126 -6.33 -0.17 -17.28
C ASN A 126 -6.45 0.56 -15.93
N ASP A 127 -6.83 1.84 -15.97
CA ASP A 127 -6.94 2.67 -14.78
C ASP A 127 -7.93 2.10 -13.74
N ARG A 128 -9.01 1.44 -14.18
CA ARG A 128 -10.00 0.84 -13.27
C ARG A 128 -9.36 -0.27 -12.43
N ASN A 129 -8.67 -1.20 -13.07
CA ASN A 129 -8.02 -2.33 -12.41
C ASN A 129 -6.87 -1.87 -11.50
N PHE A 130 -6.12 -0.87 -11.95
CA PHE A 130 -5.09 -0.22 -11.14
C PHE A 130 -5.67 0.41 -9.87
N CYS A 131 -6.73 1.19 -10.00
CA CYS A 131 -7.37 1.82 -8.85
C CYS A 131 -7.98 0.78 -7.92
N ALA A 132 -8.61 -0.27 -8.44
CA ALA A 132 -9.18 -1.36 -7.65
C ALA A 132 -8.09 -2.09 -6.83
N LEU A 133 -6.91 -2.31 -7.41
CA LEU A 133 -5.78 -2.91 -6.71
C LEU A 133 -5.29 -2.01 -5.56
N LEU A 134 -5.11 -0.71 -5.79
CA LEU A 134 -4.69 0.21 -4.73
C LEU A 134 -5.74 0.32 -3.61
N ASP A 135 -7.02 0.44 -3.98
CA ASP A 135 -8.13 0.50 -3.02
C ASP A 135 -8.17 -0.78 -2.17
N HIS A 136 -7.94 -1.94 -2.79
CA HIS A 136 -7.82 -3.23 -2.10
C HIS A 136 -6.67 -3.24 -1.09
N GLU A 137 -5.45 -2.86 -1.50
CA GLU A 137 -4.30 -2.87 -0.59
C GLU A 137 -4.46 -1.89 0.58
N LEU A 138 -5.17 -0.77 0.38
CA LEU A 138 -5.50 0.16 1.46
C LEU A 138 -6.46 -0.44 2.50
N TYR A 139 -7.42 -1.28 2.07
CA TYR A 139 -8.34 -1.95 3.00
C TYR A 139 -7.63 -2.88 4.00
N HIS A 140 -6.43 -3.37 3.66
CA HIS A 140 -5.63 -4.14 4.61
C HIS A 140 -5.13 -3.32 5.80
N ILE A 141 -5.17 -1.99 5.74
CA ILE A 141 -4.91 -1.13 6.90
C ILE A 141 -6.25 -0.89 7.60
N GLY A 142 -6.61 -1.78 8.52
CA GLY A 142 -7.84 -1.67 9.31
C GLY A 142 -7.68 -0.79 10.54
N VAL A 143 -8.80 -0.33 11.12
CA VAL A 143 -8.86 0.38 12.40
C VAL A 143 -9.83 -0.34 13.34
N GLU A 144 -9.43 -0.52 14.60
CA GLU A 144 -10.30 -1.09 15.63
C GLU A 144 -11.47 -0.14 15.91
N ARG A 145 -12.67 -0.69 15.99
CA ARG A 145 -13.90 0.04 16.28
C ARG A 145 -14.64 -0.60 17.45
N ASP A 146 -15.40 0.19 18.20
CA ASP A 146 -16.27 -0.29 19.26
C ASP A 146 -17.61 -0.83 18.74
N GLU A 147 -18.52 -1.18 19.65
CA GLU A 147 -19.85 -1.73 19.32
C GLU A 147 -20.75 -0.73 18.58
N ASP A 148 -20.50 0.57 18.74
CA ASP A 148 -21.23 1.65 18.08
C ASP A 148 -20.59 2.03 16.73
N GLY A 149 -19.44 1.43 16.40
CA GLY A 149 -18.70 1.66 15.16
C GLY A 149 -17.70 2.82 15.22
N GLU A 150 -17.48 3.41 16.40
CA GLU A 150 -16.54 4.51 16.60
C GLU A 150 -15.10 3.99 16.69
N MET A 151 -14.14 4.77 16.18
CA MET A 151 -12.74 4.37 16.19
C MET A 151 -12.18 4.32 17.61
N LEU A 152 -11.46 3.23 17.92
CA LEU A 152 -10.72 3.11 19.16
C LEU A 152 -9.37 3.80 19.04
N TYR A 153 -9.05 4.64 20.03
CA TYR A 153 -7.79 5.35 20.11
C TYR A 153 -6.86 4.72 21.16
N SER A 154 -5.56 4.79 20.90
CA SER A 154 -4.54 4.33 21.84
C SER A 154 -4.31 5.37 22.93
N ASP A 155 -4.51 5.00 24.21
CA ASP A 155 -4.28 5.91 25.35
C ASP A 155 -2.84 6.42 25.43
N MET A 156 -1.88 5.70 24.84
CA MET A 156 -0.46 6.07 24.85
C MET A 156 -0.10 7.07 23.75
N THR A 157 -0.73 6.96 22.59
CA THR A 157 -0.33 7.74 21.40
C THR A 157 -1.38 8.76 20.98
N GLY A 158 -2.63 8.63 21.44
CA GLY A 158 -3.75 9.44 21.00
C GLY A 158 -4.19 9.17 19.55
N LEU A 159 -3.63 8.15 18.89
CA LEU A 159 -3.89 7.82 17.48
C LEU A 159 -4.84 6.63 17.35
N PRO A 160 -5.57 6.50 16.22
CA PRO A 160 -6.41 5.35 15.94
C PRO A 160 -5.63 4.02 16.05
N LYS A 161 -6.22 3.02 16.71
CA LYS A 161 -5.66 1.68 16.82
C LYS A 161 -5.81 0.95 15.50
N HIS A 162 -4.72 0.88 14.75
CA HIS A 162 -4.71 0.22 13.45
C HIS A 162 -4.22 -1.24 13.54
N TYR A 163 -4.71 -2.09 12.63
CA TYR A 163 -4.28 -3.47 12.48
C TYR A 163 -4.05 -3.82 11.01
N LEU A 164 -3.36 -4.93 10.75
CA LEU A 164 -3.24 -5.47 9.40
C LEU A 164 -4.41 -6.44 9.21
N ALA A 165 -5.42 -6.02 8.46
CA ALA A 165 -6.52 -6.88 8.05
C ALA A 165 -6.00 -7.91 7.04
N GLY A 166 -6.48 -9.15 7.15
CA GLY A 166 -6.20 -10.18 6.16
C GLY A 166 -7.22 -10.10 5.04
N HIS A 167 -6.93 -10.74 3.90
CA HIS A 167 -7.85 -10.91 2.77
C HIS A 167 -9.21 -11.50 3.17
N ASP A 168 -10.11 -10.67 3.70
CA ASP A 168 -11.44 -11.05 4.15
C ASP A 168 -12.48 -10.64 3.09
N VAL A 169 -13.60 -11.36 3.06
CA VAL A 169 -14.67 -11.19 2.08
C VAL A 169 -15.27 -9.78 2.14
N GLU A 170 -15.25 -9.12 3.31
CA GLU A 170 -15.72 -7.74 3.48
C GLU A 170 -14.87 -6.69 2.75
N GLU A 171 -13.55 -6.85 2.71
CA GLU A 171 -12.65 -6.00 1.93
C GLU A 171 -12.93 -6.13 0.42
N PHE A 172 -13.27 -7.34 -0.02
CA PHE A 172 -13.73 -7.58 -1.39
C PHE A 172 -15.09 -6.92 -1.66
N PHE A 173 -16.02 -6.84 -0.71
CA PHE A 173 -17.30 -6.17 -0.94
C PHE A 173 -17.16 -4.67 -1.19
N GLY A 174 -16.24 -3.97 -0.50
CA GLY A 174 -15.95 -2.55 -0.76
C GLY A 174 -15.41 -2.31 -2.17
N VAL A 175 -14.40 -3.09 -2.56
CA VAL A 175 -13.79 -3.04 -3.89
C VAL A 175 -14.78 -3.45 -4.98
N VAL A 176 -15.53 -4.55 -4.81
CA VAL A 176 -16.54 -5.01 -5.77
C VAL A 176 -17.69 -4.01 -5.90
N ARG A 177 -18.10 -3.35 -4.82
CA ARG A 177 -19.14 -2.31 -4.88
C ARG A 177 -18.69 -1.08 -5.66
N ARG A 178 -17.45 -0.62 -5.45
CA ARG A 178 -16.89 0.56 -6.14
C ARG A 178 -16.45 0.26 -7.57
N TRP A 179 -15.90 -0.93 -7.81
CA TRP A 179 -15.18 -1.26 -9.04
C TRP A 179 -15.77 -2.45 -9.81
N GLY A 180 -16.83 -3.10 -9.34
CA GLY A 180 -17.55 -4.17 -10.04
C GLY A 180 -16.69 -5.33 -10.53
N ALA A 181 -15.61 -5.64 -9.82
CA ALA A 181 -14.66 -6.71 -10.14
C ALA A 181 -15.23 -8.11 -9.89
#